data_AF-A0A840CTR3-F1
#
_entry.id   AF-A0A840CTR3-F1
#
_cell.length_a   1.000
_cell.length_b   1.000
_cell.length_c   1.000
_cell.angle_alpha   90.00
_cell.angle_beta   90.00
_cell.angle_gamma   90.00
#
_symmetry.space_group_name_H-M   'P 1'
#
loop_
_entity.id
_entity.type
_entity.pdbx_description
1 polymer ?
#
loop_
_entity_poly.entity_id
_entity_poly.type
_entity_poly.pdbx_seq_one_letter_code
_entity_poly.pdbx_strand_id
1 'polypeptide(L)'
;MKRFYSHYSFIYPDIYLKNQVVEIDDNRRIINIFPYEKEIEKTQFYSGLLVFLPDGVEPTGSFFKVENNNFSSTINTSNPSSQTTYQVYHEDIGKIML
;
A
#
# COMPACT_ATOMS: atom_id res chain seq x y z
N MET A 1 5.42 5.19 -13.77
CA MET A 1 5.49 4.18 -12.69
C MET A 1 6.10 4.80 -11.44
N LYS A 2 5.50 4.54 -10.27
CA LYS A 2 5.97 4.98 -8.94
C LYS A 2 6.08 3.77 -8.01
N ARG A 3 7.05 3.78 -7.10
CA ARG A 3 7.25 2.74 -6.10
C ARG A 3 7.05 3.32 -4.71
N PHE A 4 6.39 2.58 -3.85
CA PHE A 4 6.10 2.97 -2.48
C PHE A 4 6.64 1.92 -1.53
N TYR A 5 7.41 2.36 -0.56
CA TYR A 5 7.86 1.54 0.55
C TYR A 5 7.44 2.16 1.88
N SER A 6 6.97 1.30 2.78
CA SER A 6 6.84 1.60 4.19
C SER A 6 7.05 0.32 5.01
N HIS A 7 7.29 0.46 6.32
CA HIS A 7 7.38 -0.68 7.23
C HIS A 7 6.13 -1.57 7.14
N TYR A 8 4.97 -0.92 7.04
CA TYR A 8 3.68 -1.57 6.85
C TYR A 8 2.92 -0.96 5.67
N SER A 9 2.29 -1.81 4.89
CA SER A 9 1.36 -1.39 3.84
C SER A 9 0.10 -2.24 3.90
N PHE A 10 -1.05 -1.61 3.72
CA PHE A 10 -2.35 -2.27 3.67
C PHE A 10 -3.00 -1.98 2.32
N ILE A 11 -3.28 -3.02 1.54
CA ILE A 11 -4.08 -2.93 0.33
C ILE A 11 -5.48 -3.40 0.70
N TYR A 12 -6.43 -2.46 0.68
CA TYR A 12 -7.81 -2.74 1.04
C TYR A 12 -8.42 -3.81 0.11
N PRO A 13 -9.22 -4.76 0.65
CA PRO A 13 -9.73 -4.81 2.03
C PRO A 13 -8.95 -5.66 3.03
N ASP A 14 -7.98 -6.47 2.62
CA ASP A 14 -7.49 -7.57 3.46
C ASP A 14 -6.02 -7.95 3.25
N ILE A 15 -5.27 -7.23 2.42
CA ILE A 15 -3.88 -7.55 2.12
C ILE A 15 -2.96 -6.68 2.98
N TYR A 16 -2.23 -7.31 3.89
CA TYR A 16 -1.23 -6.65 4.73
C TYR A 16 0.17 -7.07 4.33
N LEU A 17 1.04 -6.08 4.14
CA LEU A 17 2.41 -6.25 3.69
C LEU A 17 3.36 -5.64 4.71
N LYS A 18 4.45 -6.35 4.98
CA LYS A 18 5.54 -5.88 5.81
C LYS A 18 6.84 -5.91 5.02
N ASN A 19 7.58 -4.80 5.03
CA ASN A 19 8.85 -4.65 4.32
C ASN A 19 8.76 -5.03 2.81
N GLN A 20 7.64 -4.66 2.16
CA GLN A 20 7.42 -4.85 0.73
C GLN A 20 7.37 -3.50 0.03
N VAL A 21 7.79 -3.48 -1.23
CA VAL A 21 7.58 -2.37 -2.16
C VAL A 21 6.32 -2.65 -2.96
N VAL A 22 5.43 -1.65 -3.05
CA VAL A 22 4.26 -1.68 -3.92
C VAL A 22 4.54 -0.77 -5.13
N GLU A 23 4.48 -1.35 -6.33
CA GLU A 23 4.69 -0.63 -7.58
C GLU A 23 3.36 -0.30 -8.25
N ILE A 24 3.19 0.96 -8.62
CA ILE A 24 1.99 1.52 -9.23
C ILE A 24 2.30 2.11 -10.61
N ASP A 25 1.47 1.81 -11.60
CA ASP A 25 1.56 2.40 -12.94
C ASP A 25 0.98 3.83 -13.00
N ASP A 26 1.11 4.49 -14.15
CA ASP A 26 0.62 5.87 -14.30
C ASP A 26 -0.93 5.96 -14.30
N ASN A 27 -1.62 4.82 -14.41
CA ASN A 27 -3.07 4.70 -14.27
C ASN A 27 -3.50 4.42 -12.83
N ARG A 28 -2.57 4.46 -11.87
CA ARG A 28 -2.80 4.19 -10.44
C ARG A 28 -3.16 2.73 -10.14
N ARG A 29 -2.74 1.78 -10.98
CA ARG A 29 -2.93 0.35 -10.78
C ARG A 29 -1.72 -0.26 -10.13
N ILE A 30 -1.93 -1.14 -9.14
CA ILE A 30 -0.85 -1.94 -8.57
C ILE A 30 -0.43 -2.98 -9.63
N ILE A 31 0.81 -2.89 -10.08
CA ILE A 31 1.36 -3.78 -11.13
C ILE A 31 2.38 -4.77 -10.58
N ASN A 32 2.95 -4.51 -9.41
CA ASN A 32 3.88 -5.43 -8.77
C ASN A 32 3.93 -5.22 -7.24
N ILE A 33 4.25 -6.28 -6.52
CA ILE A 33 4.54 -6.27 -5.08
C ILE A 33 5.75 -7.18 -4.87
N PHE A 34 6.81 -6.67 -4.25
CA PHE A 34 8.04 -7.45 -4.07
C PHE A 34 8.80 -7.03 -2.79
N PRO A 35 9.63 -7.93 -2.22
CA PRO A 35 10.36 -7.64 -1.00
C PRO A 35 11.33 -6.46 -1.16
N TYR A 36 11.44 -5.63 -0.13
CA TYR A 36 12.48 -4.61 -0.08
C TYR A 36 13.82 -5.24 0.34
N GLU A 37 14.69 -5.48 -0.63
CA GLU A 37 16.04 -6.03 -0.39
C GLU A 37 17.14 -4.96 -0.45
N LYS A 38 16.94 -3.92 -1.27
CA LYS A 38 17.87 -2.80 -1.47
C LYS A 38 17.11 -1.57 -1.95
N GLU A 39 17.74 -0.41 -1.86
CA GLU A 39 17.21 0.81 -2.45
C GLU A 39 17.11 0.67 -3.98
N ILE A 40 15.96 1.04 -4.53
CA ILE A 40 15.66 1.01 -5.97
C ILE A 40 15.23 2.41 -6.37
N GLU A 41 15.71 2.89 -7.53
CA GLU A 41 15.34 4.19 -8.07
C GLU A 41 13.82 4.40 -8.10
N LYS A 42 13.40 5.64 -7.83
CA LYS A 42 12.00 6.10 -7.82
C LYS A 42 11.12 5.43 -6.76
N THR A 43 11.73 4.86 -5.72
CA THR A 43 11.03 4.41 -4.51
C THR A 43 10.84 5.58 -3.57
N GLN A 44 9.59 5.87 -3.24
CA GLN A 44 9.21 6.83 -2.22
C GLN A 44 9.11 6.10 -0.88
N PHE A 45 9.90 6.56 0.08
CA PHE A 45 9.98 5.98 1.41
C PHE A 45 9.10 6.76 2.36
N TYR A 46 8.21 6.04 3.05
CA TYR A 46 7.36 6.55 4.10
C TYR A 46 7.60 5.73 5.37
N SER A 47 7.54 6.37 6.53
CA SER A 47 7.62 5.69 7.82
C SER A 47 6.23 5.40 8.34
N GLY A 48 5.93 4.15 8.72
CA GLY A 48 4.67 3.80 9.38
C GLY A 48 3.75 2.96 8.49
N LEU A 49 2.49 3.37 8.34
CA LEU A 49 1.48 2.68 7.52
C LEU A 49 1.13 3.46 6.25
N LEU A 50 1.26 2.77 5.11
CA LEU A 50 0.62 3.16 3.85
C LEU A 50 -0.67 2.36 3.62
N VAL A 51 -1.71 3.03 3.15
CA VAL A 51 -3.00 2.41 2.80
C VAL A 51 -3.27 2.63 1.31
N PHE A 52 -3.45 1.55 0.58
CA PHE A 52 -3.85 1.53 -0.83
C PHE A 52 -5.34 1.24 -0.89
N LEU A 53 -6.12 2.28 -1.18
CA LEU A 53 -7.58 2.24 -1.16
C LEU A 53 -8.12 2.31 -2.60
N PRO A 54 -8.95 1.36 -3.06
CA PRO A 54 -9.57 1.44 -4.38
C PRO A 54 -10.33 2.75 -4.60
N ASP A 55 -10.30 3.28 -5.82
CA ASP A 55 -11.14 4.43 -6.19
C ASP A 55 -12.62 4.12 -5.93
N GLY A 56 -13.34 5.08 -5.35
CA GLY A 56 -14.75 4.93 -4.97
C GLY A 56 -14.98 4.37 -3.56
N VAL A 57 -13.92 3.98 -2.85
CA VAL A 57 -14.00 3.67 -1.41
C VAL A 57 -13.57 4.90 -0.61
N GLU A 58 -14.42 5.34 0.31
CA GLU A 58 -14.13 6.47 1.19
C GLU A 58 -13.15 6.08 2.31
N PRO A 59 -12.13 6.91 2.61
CA PRO A 59 -11.22 6.66 3.72
C PRO A 59 -11.96 6.81 5.05
N THR A 60 -12.28 5.69 5.69
CA THR A 60 -12.84 5.68 7.05
C THR A 60 -11.71 5.79 8.08
N GLY A 61 -11.91 6.59 9.13
CA GLY A 61 -10.91 6.78 10.19
C GLY A 61 -10.48 5.48 10.92
N SER A 62 -11.23 4.39 10.74
CA SER A 62 -10.92 3.04 11.22
C SER A 62 -9.71 2.39 10.55
N PHE A 63 -9.35 2.76 9.30
CA PHE A 63 -8.21 2.16 8.60
C PHE A 63 -6.86 2.46 9.26
N PHE A 64 -6.75 3.58 9.98
CA PHE A 64 -5.51 4.05 10.59
C PHE A 64 -5.39 3.64 12.07
N LYS A 65 -6.39 2.93 12.61
CA LYS A 65 -6.37 2.40 13.99
C LYS A 65 -5.92 0.95 14.06
N VAL A 66 -5.19 0.44 13.06
CA VAL A 66 -4.68 -0.93 13.10
C VAL A 66 -3.55 -1.00 14.13
N GLU A 67 -3.92 -1.28 15.38
CA GLU A 67 -3.03 -1.38 16.53
C GLU A 67 -2.08 -2.59 16.40
N ASN A 68 -0.85 -2.30 15.98
CA ASN A 68 0.46 -2.83 16.37
C ASN A 68 0.74 -4.32 16.66
N ASN A 69 -0.19 -5.27 16.77
CA ASN A 69 0.20 -6.61 17.27
C ASN A 69 -0.44 -7.85 16.62
N ASN A 70 -1.30 -7.74 15.59
CA ASN A 70 -1.91 -8.91 14.96
C ASN A 70 -1.87 -8.89 13.42
N PHE A 71 -0.79 -8.37 12.83
CA PHE A 71 -0.54 -8.56 11.39
C PHE A 71 -0.01 -9.98 11.16
N SER A 72 -0.92 -10.95 11.06
CA SER A 72 -0.57 -12.24 10.48
C SER A 72 -0.17 -12.02 9.03
N SER A 73 1.06 -12.37 8.70
CA SER A 73 1.66 -12.34 7.36
C SER A 73 1.06 -13.39 6.42
N THR A 74 -0.26 -13.53 6.41
CA THR A 74 -0.95 -14.41 5.47
C THR A 74 -1.19 -13.58 4.22
N ILE A 75 -0.27 -13.68 3.26
CA ILE A 75 -0.45 -13.14 1.92
C ILE A 75 -1.60 -13.96 1.30
N ASN A 76 -2.83 -13.44 1.37
CA ASN A 76 -3.86 -13.88 0.44
C ASN A 76 -3.43 -13.33 -0.92
N THR A 77 -2.84 -14.19 -1.76
CA THR A 77 -2.37 -13.87 -3.11
C THR A 77 -3.53 -13.68 -4.10
N SER A 78 -4.64 -13.09 -3.66
CA SER A 78 -5.55 -12.46 -4.62
C SER A 78 -4.83 -11.24 -5.17
N ASN A 79 -4.15 -11.42 -6.31
CA ASN A 79 -3.58 -10.32 -7.06
C ASN A 79 -4.66 -9.23 -7.18
N PRO A 80 -4.39 -7.98 -6.78
CA PRO A 80 -5.33 -6.89 -6.99
C PRO A 80 -5.70 -6.89 -8.47
N SER A 81 -7.00 -6.75 -8.77
CA SER A 81 -7.47 -6.85 -10.15
C SER A 81 -6.68 -5.85 -11.00
N SER A 82 -6.22 -6.28 -12.18
CA SER A 82 -5.42 -5.44 -13.08
C SER A 82 -6.17 -4.20 -13.59
N GLN A 83 -7.47 -4.08 -13.29
CA GLN A 83 -8.30 -2.94 -13.64
C GLN A 83 -8.53 -1.98 -12.46
N THR A 84 -8.29 -2.43 -11.21
CA THR A 84 -8.54 -1.61 -10.01
C THR A 84 -7.50 -0.49 -9.92
N THR A 85 -7.98 0.74 -9.77
CA THR A 85 -7.14 1.91 -9.50
C THR A 85 -7.18 2.24 -8.01
N TYR A 86 -6.06 2.73 -7.48
CA TYR A 86 -5.88 2.98 -6.06
C TYR A 86 -5.52 4.43 -5.77
N GLN A 87 -5.95 4.91 -4.61
CA GLN A 87 -5.42 6.09 -3.94
C GLN A 87 -4.52 5.61 -2.82
N VAL A 88 -3.40 6.31 -2.61
CA VAL A 88 -2.47 5.98 -1.54
C VAL A 88 -2.61 7.01 -0.43
N TYR A 89 -2.74 6.52 0.80
CA TYR A 89 -2.80 7.32 2.01
C TYR A 89 -1.65 6.94 2.93
N HIS A 90 -1.14 7.93 3.64
CA HIS A 90 -0.26 7.76 4.79
C HIS A 90 -1.04 8.06 6.06
N GLU A 91 -0.78 7.34 7.15
CA GLU A 91 -1.50 7.55 8.42
C GLU A 91 -1.42 8.98 8.97
N ASP A 92 -0.24 9.60 8.95
CA ASP A 92 -0.06 10.97 9.46
C ASP A 92 -0.25 12.09 8.41
N ILE A 93 -0.01 11.80 7.13
CA ILE A 93 0.04 12.82 6.07
C ILE A 93 -1.29 12.88 5.30
N GLY A 94 -2.10 11.82 5.37
CA GLY A 94 -3.30 11.68 4.57
C GLY A 94 -2.97 11.29 3.12
N LYS A 95 -3.74 11.81 2.16
CA LYS A 95 -3.66 11.39 0.76
C LYS A 95 -2.34 11.80 0.11
N ILE A 96 -1.64 10.83 -0.47
CA ILE A 96 -0.42 11.04 -1.28
C ILE A 96 -0.82 11.30 -2.73
N MET A 97 -0.24 12.34 -3.34
CA MET A 97 -0.42 12.61 -4.76
C MET A 97 0.38 11.61 -5.62
N LEU A 98 -0.36 10.77 -6.34
CA LEU A 98 0.16 9.77 -7.28
C LEU A 98 0.51 10.34 -8.64
#